data_AF-A0AAD6TWL6-F1
#
_entry.id   AF-A0AAD6TWL6-F1
#
_cell.length_a   1.000
_cell.length_b   1.000
_cell.length_c   1.000
_cell.angle_alpha   90.00
_cell.angle_beta   90.00
_cell.angle_gamma   90.00
#
_symmetry.space_group_name_H-M   'P 1'
#
loop_
_entity.id
_entity.type
_entity.pdbx_description
1 polymer ?
#
loop_
_entity_poly.entity_id
_entity_poly.type
_entity_poly.pdbx_seq_one_letter_code
_entity_poly.pdbx_strand_id
1 'polypeptide(L)'
;MLPPRAYTFIGLNGLRILSIIALLLVLSSNIVTLVHDVQSFDRFQAGKTAVSDAAATNTTAANILDSDYIIGSTIPNQAAGVFWAVLNRLLILFQVIILLLSEFGWPSAFFRRFFPVLGKDFGLGALGIIQCLLGAAILSHHVDRFSLVAAFFLFSIGCLNMLVGLIFRESAKSKRSITSWREHGKNALPTHVAGVNIRPVASAAPSFVSSVFKGDEKAPGEAKIGYGFGTAGERAAGLKGYLISKPIESLPRYAPKRSPSTA
;
A
#
# COMPACT_ATOMS: atom_id res chain seq x y z
N MET A 1 33.22 2.01 2.73
CA MET A 1 32.19 2.35 3.74
C MET A 1 30.95 2.84 3.01
N LEU A 2 29.78 2.27 3.28
CA LEU A 2 28.55 2.70 2.58
C LEU A 2 28.13 4.09 3.07
N PRO A 3 27.50 4.92 2.23
CA PRO A 3 27.01 6.23 2.66
C PRO A 3 25.97 6.07 3.80
N PRO A 4 25.94 6.96 4.81
CA PRO A 4 25.00 6.87 5.95
C PRO A 4 23.53 6.67 5.55
N ARG A 5 23.13 7.21 4.39
CA ARG A 5 21.79 7.03 3.81
C ARG A 5 21.48 5.59 3.41
N ALA A 6 22.47 4.82 2.95
CA ALA A 6 22.29 3.42 2.58
C ALA A 6 22.00 2.55 3.81
N TYR A 7 22.67 2.81 4.95
CA TYR A 7 22.37 2.11 6.21
C TYR A 7 20.94 2.37 6.69
N THR A 8 20.46 3.62 6.61
CA THR A 8 19.07 3.93 6.96
C THR A 8 18.07 3.25 6.01
N PHE A 9 18.36 3.18 4.72
CA PHE A 9 17.49 2.52 3.75
C PHE A 9 17.39 1.01 3.99
N ILE A 10 18.53 0.35 4.24
CA ILE A 10 18.60 -1.09 4.54
C ILE A 10 17.88 -1.39 5.85
N GLY A 11 18.15 -0.63 6.91
CA GLY A 11 17.51 -0.81 8.21
C GLY A 11 15.98 -0.62 8.16
N LEU A 12 15.51 0.39 7.43
CA LEU A 12 14.09 0.67 7.29
C LEU A 12 13.34 -0.41 6.48
N ASN A 13 13.98 -1.02 5.47
CA ASN A 13 13.40 -2.15 4.73
C ASN A 13 13.47 -3.46 5.54
N GLY A 14 14.55 -3.68 6.29
CA GLY A 14 14.66 -4.80 7.22
C GLY A 14 13.54 -4.76 8.27
N LEU A 15 13.26 -3.58 8.83
CA LEU A 15 12.17 -3.41 9.79
C LEU A 15 10.79 -3.69 9.18
N ARG A 16 10.57 -3.33 7.91
CA ARG A 16 9.35 -3.68 7.17
C ARG A 16 9.21 -5.19 7.04
N ILE A 17 10.27 -5.90 6.64
CA ILE A 17 10.25 -7.35 6.49
C ILE A 17 9.96 -8.02 7.85
N LEU A 18 10.64 -7.60 8.91
CA LEU A 18 10.40 -8.11 10.26
C LEU A 18 8.96 -7.87 10.71
N SER A 19 8.40 -6.69 10.41
CA SER A 19 7.02 -6.36 10.72
C SER A 19 6.01 -7.25 9.99
N ILE A 20 6.25 -7.52 8.70
CA ILE A 20 5.42 -8.45 7.92
C ILE A 20 5.50 -9.87 8.51
N ILE A 21 6.70 -10.35 8.85
CA ILE A 21 6.88 -11.67 9.48
C ILE A 21 6.13 -11.74 10.81
N ALA A 22 6.24 -10.71 11.65
CA ALA A 22 5.53 -10.66 12.93
C ALA A 22 4.00 -10.69 12.76
N LEU A 23 3.47 -9.92 11.81
CA LEU A 23 2.04 -9.92 11.49
C LEU A 23 1.56 -11.28 10.97
N LEU A 24 2.36 -11.98 10.14
CA LEU A 24 2.03 -13.32 9.66
C LEU A 24 2.04 -14.36 10.78
N LEU A 25 3.01 -14.29 11.69
CA LEU A 25 3.09 -15.18 12.85
C LEU A 25 1.89 -14.98 13.77
N VAL A 26 1.53 -13.72 14.05
CA VAL A 26 0.35 -13.39 14.86
C VAL A 26 -0.95 -13.80 14.16
N LEU A 27 -1.06 -13.62 12.84
CA LEU A 27 -2.21 -14.06 12.06
C LEU A 27 -2.41 -15.58 12.18
N SER A 28 -1.36 -16.34 11.92
CA SER A 28 -1.37 -17.81 12.02
C SER A 28 -1.72 -18.26 13.43
N SER A 29 -1.07 -17.67 14.43
CA SER A 29 -1.33 -18.03 15.82
C SER A 29 -2.75 -17.69 16.28
N ASN A 30 -3.32 -16.57 15.82
CA ASN A 30 -4.68 -16.18 16.21
C ASN A 30 -5.72 -17.16 15.65
N ILE A 31 -5.52 -17.65 14.42
CA ILE A 31 -6.38 -18.68 13.81
C ILE A 31 -6.32 -19.96 14.64
N VAL A 32 -5.14 -20.40 15.06
CA VAL A 32 -4.97 -21.60 15.89
C VAL A 32 -5.67 -21.42 17.24
N THR A 33 -5.51 -20.27 17.91
CA THR A 33 -6.20 -20.01 19.18
C THR A 33 -7.72 -19.99 19.01
N LEU A 34 -8.24 -19.46 17.89
CA LEU A 34 -9.68 -19.45 17.61
C LEU A 34 -10.23 -20.88 17.44
N VAL A 35 -9.48 -21.76 16.76
CA VAL A 35 -9.87 -23.17 16.63
C VAL A 35 -9.88 -23.87 17.99
N HIS A 36 -8.87 -23.62 18.84
CA HIS A 36 -8.84 -24.18 20.19
C HIS A 36 -10.00 -23.69 21.07
N ASP A 37 -10.36 -22.40 20.97
CA ASP A 37 -11.51 -21.82 21.67
C ASP A 37 -12.84 -22.44 21.19
N VAL A 38 -13.01 -22.73 19.90
CA VAL A 38 -14.24 -23.42 19.41
C VAL A 38 -14.29 -24.88 19.87
N GLN A 39 -13.17 -25.59 19.84
CA GLN A 39 -13.09 -26.98 20.29
C GLN A 39 -13.29 -27.13 21.81
N SER A 40 -12.79 -26.17 22.60
CA SER A 40 -13.00 -26.17 24.06
C SER A 40 -14.47 -25.96 24.40
N PHE A 41 -15.17 -25.11 23.64
CA PHE A 41 -16.59 -24.88 23.80
C PHE A 41 -17.43 -26.13 23.48
N ASP A 42 -17.15 -26.81 22.37
CA ASP A 42 -17.87 -28.04 22.00
C ASP A 42 -17.70 -29.14 23.06
N ARG A 43 -16.47 -29.33 23.56
CA ARG A 43 -16.19 -30.24 24.68
C ARG A 43 -16.90 -29.84 25.97
N PHE A 44 -16.95 -28.55 26.27
CA PHE A 44 -17.64 -28.03 27.45
C PHE A 44 -19.15 -28.25 27.36
N GLN A 45 -19.76 -28.01 26.20
CA GLN A 45 -21.18 -28.25 25.97
C GLN A 45 -21.52 -29.74 26.07
N ALA A 46 -20.72 -30.62 25.45
CA ALA A 46 -20.88 -32.07 25.56
C ALA A 46 -20.72 -32.57 27.01
N GLY A 47 -19.74 -32.03 27.74
CA GLY A 47 -19.53 -32.32 29.16
C GLY A 47 -20.67 -31.81 30.04
N LYS A 48 -21.23 -30.62 29.76
CA LYS A 48 -22.36 -30.06 30.51
C LYS A 48 -23.62 -30.91 30.37
N THR A 49 -23.90 -31.45 29.17
CA THR A 49 -25.00 -32.39 28.95
C THR A 49 -24.77 -33.74 29.63
N ALA A 50 -23.53 -34.24 29.70
CA ALA A 50 -23.22 -35.48 30.41
C ALA A 50 -23.25 -35.32 31.94
N VAL A 51 -22.86 -34.14 32.45
CA VAL A 51 -22.79 -33.85 33.89
C VAL A 51 -24.14 -33.42 34.45
N SER A 52 -25.08 -32.88 33.66
CA SER A 52 -26.45 -32.61 34.15
C SER A 52 -27.17 -33.85 34.69
N ASP A 53 -26.80 -35.04 34.22
CA ASP A 53 -27.34 -36.32 34.73
C ASP A 53 -26.54 -36.90 35.92
N ALA A 54 -25.29 -36.47 36.12
CA ALA A 54 -24.37 -37.00 37.15
C ALA A 54 -24.06 -36.00 38.30
N ALA A 55 -24.45 -34.73 38.16
CA ALA A 55 -24.17 -33.64 39.11
C ALA A 55 -24.85 -33.81 40.48
N ALA A 56 -25.77 -34.77 40.62
CA ALA A 56 -26.41 -35.09 41.89
C ALA A 56 -25.46 -35.77 42.90
N THR A 57 -24.24 -36.20 42.52
CA THR A 57 -23.43 -37.09 43.38
C THR A 57 -21.97 -36.67 43.57
N ASN A 58 -21.41 -35.73 42.82
CA ASN A 58 -19.97 -35.41 42.90
C ASN A 58 -19.65 -33.89 42.90
N THR A 59 -19.10 -33.38 44.01
CA THR A 59 -18.80 -31.95 44.24
C THR A 59 -17.68 -31.41 43.34
N THR A 60 -16.77 -32.26 42.87
CA THR A 60 -15.70 -31.84 41.94
C THR A 60 -16.24 -31.51 40.55
N ALA A 61 -17.32 -32.17 40.12
CA ALA A 61 -17.98 -31.92 38.84
C ALA A 61 -18.80 -30.61 38.87
N ALA A 62 -19.38 -30.27 40.02
CA ALA A 62 -20.07 -29.00 40.22
C ALA A 62 -19.11 -27.79 40.14
N ASN A 63 -17.93 -27.88 40.75
CA ASN A 63 -16.91 -26.81 40.71
C ASN A 63 -16.33 -26.57 39.29
N ILE A 64 -16.31 -27.58 38.43
CA ILE A 64 -15.88 -27.45 37.02
C ILE A 64 -16.92 -26.67 36.20
N LEU A 65 -18.21 -26.82 36.52
CA LEU A 65 -19.29 -26.08 35.87
C LEU A 65 -19.44 -24.65 36.40
N ASP A 66 -18.99 -24.39 37.63
CA ASP A 66 -19.02 -23.09 38.31
C ASP A 66 -17.75 -22.24 38.10
N SER A 67 -16.95 -22.56 37.07
CA SER A 67 -15.80 -21.72 36.68
C SER A 67 -16.25 -20.55 35.79
N ASP A 68 -15.71 -19.36 36.05
CA ASP A 68 -15.96 -18.14 35.27
C ASP A 68 -15.51 -18.25 33.81
N TYR A 69 -14.53 -19.12 33.52
CA TYR A 69 -13.99 -19.42 32.20
C TYR A 69 -14.00 -20.92 31.93
N ILE A 70 -14.14 -21.29 30.65
CA ILE A 70 -13.96 -22.68 30.21
C ILE A 70 -12.49 -23.07 30.42
N ILE A 71 -12.27 -24.23 31.05
CA ILE A 71 -10.93 -24.72 31.38
C ILE A 71 -10.08 -24.82 30.11
N GLY A 72 -8.93 -24.14 30.10
CA GLY A 72 -7.99 -24.13 28.98
C GLY A 72 -8.41 -23.25 27.80
N SER A 73 -9.34 -22.30 27.99
CA SER A 73 -9.82 -21.39 26.94
C SER A 73 -10.03 -19.97 27.48
N THR A 74 -10.11 -19.01 26.55
CA THR A 74 -10.38 -17.59 26.87
C THR A 74 -11.86 -17.24 26.90
N ILE A 75 -12.72 -18.25 26.79
CA ILE A 75 -14.17 -18.09 26.73
C ILE A 75 -14.75 -17.95 28.15
N PRO A 76 -15.41 -16.82 28.46
CA PRO A 76 -16.14 -16.70 29.72
C PRO A 76 -17.45 -17.52 29.66
N ASN A 77 -17.79 -18.17 30.77
CA ASN A 77 -18.94 -19.06 30.93
C ASN A 77 -20.28 -18.31 31.14
N GLN A 78 -20.29 -16.98 30.97
CA GLN A 78 -21.48 -16.14 31.06
C GLN A 78 -22.33 -16.19 29.77
N ALA A 79 -23.61 -15.81 29.87
CA ALA A 79 -24.50 -15.72 28.72
C ALA A 79 -23.89 -14.84 27.61
N ALA A 80 -23.84 -15.36 26.38
CA ALA A 80 -23.17 -14.75 25.22
C ALA A 80 -21.64 -14.53 25.34
N GLY A 81 -20.98 -15.08 26.36
CA GLY A 81 -19.53 -14.98 26.55
C GLY A 81 -18.72 -15.52 25.36
N VAL A 82 -19.15 -16.66 24.80
CA VAL A 82 -18.57 -17.26 23.59
C VAL A 82 -18.63 -16.32 22.39
N PHE A 83 -19.78 -15.67 22.18
CA PHE A 83 -19.96 -14.73 21.07
C PHE A 83 -18.96 -13.57 21.18
N TRP A 84 -18.82 -12.97 22.37
CA TRP A 84 -17.89 -11.87 22.60
C TRP A 84 -16.43 -12.29 22.46
N ALA A 85 -16.06 -13.49 22.93
CA ALA A 85 -14.71 -14.02 22.77
C ALA A 85 -14.35 -14.22 21.28
N VAL A 86 -15.24 -14.87 20.52
CA VAL A 86 -15.05 -15.09 19.07
C VAL A 86 -15.04 -13.78 18.30
N LEU A 87 -15.93 -12.84 18.62
CA LEU A 87 -15.97 -11.53 17.98
C LEU A 87 -14.66 -10.75 18.21
N ASN A 88 -14.12 -10.75 19.44
CA ASN A 88 -12.85 -10.11 19.74
C ASN A 88 -11.70 -10.72 18.91
N ARG A 89 -11.63 -12.05 18.80
CA ARG A 89 -10.65 -12.75 17.96
C ARG A 89 -10.79 -12.39 16.48
N LEU A 90 -12.01 -12.33 15.96
CA LEU A 90 -12.28 -11.92 14.58
C LEU A 90 -11.88 -10.46 14.31
N LEU A 91 -12.14 -9.55 15.25
CA LEU A 91 -11.73 -8.15 15.15
C LEU A 91 -10.20 -7.99 15.16
N ILE A 92 -9.50 -8.73 16.03
CA ILE A 92 -8.04 -8.78 16.04
C ILE A 92 -7.52 -9.30 14.70
N LEU A 93 -8.11 -10.37 14.16
CA LEU A 93 -7.71 -10.95 12.88
C LEU A 93 -7.92 -9.97 11.71
N PHE A 94 -9.05 -9.26 11.69
CA PHE A 94 -9.32 -8.20 10.73
C PHE A 94 -8.30 -7.06 10.83
N GLN A 95 -7.97 -6.62 12.06
CA GLN A 95 -6.97 -5.59 12.30
C GLN A 95 -5.58 -6.01 11.78
N VAL A 96 -5.16 -7.26 12.03
CA VAL A 96 -3.90 -7.81 11.50
C VAL A 96 -3.88 -7.77 9.98
N ILE A 97 -4.97 -8.17 9.32
CA ILE A 97 -5.08 -8.16 7.85
C ILE A 97 -4.94 -6.73 7.31
N ILE A 98 -5.63 -5.75 7.89
CA ILE A 98 -5.50 -4.34 7.49
C ILE A 98 -4.07 -3.85 7.65
N LEU A 99 -3.40 -4.18 8.77
CA LEU A 99 -2.01 -3.80 9.01
C LEU A 99 -1.07 -4.44 7.98
N LEU A 100 -1.31 -5.71 7.64
CA LEU A 100 -0.52 -6.44 6.64
C LEU A 100 -0.71 -5.84 5.24
N LEU A 101 -1.94 -5.49 4.85
CA LEU A 101 -2.22 -4.74 3.62
C LEU A 101 -1.54 -3.35 3.63
N SER A 102 -1.51 -2.68 4.79
CA SER A 102 -0.84 -1.38 4.94
C SER A 102 0.67 -1.48 4.78
N GLU A 103 1.28 -2.58 5.24
CA GLU A 103 2.71 -2.86 5.05
C GLU A 103 3.05 -3.24 3.61
N PHE A 104 2.14 -3.87 2.87
CA PHE A 104 2.29 -4.08 1.43
C PHE A 104 2.09 -2.78 0.62
N GLY A 105 1.31 -1.83 1.15
CA GLY A 105 1.00 -0.56 0.48
C GLY A 105 -0.10 -0.71 -0.59
N TRP A 106 -0.85 -1.81 -0.57
CA TRP A 106 -1.94 -2.11 -1.50
C TRP A 106 -3.20 -2.45 -0.71
N PRO A 107 -4.38 -1.86 -1.00
CA PRO A 107 -4.66 -0.83 -2.00
C PRO A 107 -4.37 0.59 -1.50
N SER A 108 -3.47 1.32 -2.18
CA SER A 108 -3.02 2.65 -1.74
C SER A 108 -4.09 3.75 -1.76
N ALA A 109 -5.17 3.59 -2.55
CA ALA A 109 -6.28 4.55 -2.60
C ALA A 109 -7.20 4.43 -1.38
N PHE A 110 -7.42 3.20 -0.88
CA PHE A 110 -8.23 2.93 0.31
C PHE A 110 -7.61 3.57 1.55
N PHE A 111 -6.32 3.36 1.79
CA PHE A 111 -5.61 3.97 2.92
C PHE A 111 -5.58 5.49 2.84
N ARG A 112 -5.53 6.08 1.63
CA ARG A 112 -5.59 7.54 1.51
C ARG A 112 -6.97 8.12 1.81
N ARG A 113 -8.05 7.38 1.52
CA ARG A 113 -9.43 7.87 1.68
C ARG A 113 -10.04 7.56 3.04
N PHE A 114 -9.86 6.34 3.54
CA PHE A 114 -10.55 5.86 4.75
C PHE A 114 -9.64 5.83 5.98
N PHE A 115 -8.34 5.56 5.81
CA PHE A 115 -7.39 5.41 6.92
C PHE A 115 -6.09 6.18 6.67
N PRO A 116 -6.14 7.53 6.58
CA PRO A 116 -4.98 8.34 6.21
C PRO A 116 -3.78 8.12 7.11
N VAL A 117 -4.00 7.79 8.40
CA VAL A 117 -2.94 7.49 9.38
C VAL A 117 -2.05 6.31 8.99
N LEU A 118 -2.58 5.36 8.20
CA LEU A 118 -1.85 4.21 7.65
C LEU A 118 -1.32 4.48 6.23
N GLY A 119 -1.69 5.61 5.63
CA GLY A 119 -1.29 6.04 4.29
C GLY A 119 0.21 6.29 4.15
N LYS A 120 0.66 6.39 2.91
CA LYS A 120 2.07 6.66 2.54
C LYS A 120 2.62 7.99 3.08
N ASP A 121 1.72 8.93 3.38
CA ASP A 121 2.04 10.30 3.78
C ASP A 121 2.22 10.43 5.30
N PHE A 122 1.77 9.44 6.08
CA PHE A 122 1.97 9.39 7.53
C PHE A 122 3.17 8.52 7.91
N GLY A 123 3.86 8.92 8.97
CA GLY A 123 5.03 8.21 9.50
C GLY A 123 4.73 6.80 10.01
N LEU A 124 5.78 6.08 10.38
CA LEU A 124 5.69 4.70 10.89
C LEU A 124 5.18 4.62 12.33
N GLY A 125 5.10 5.76 13.02
CA GLY A 125 4.79 5.83 14.44
C GLY A 125 3.38 5.31 14.74
N ALA A 126 2.39 5.76 13.98
CA ALA A 126 1.00 5.31 14.14
C ALA A 126 0.86 3.80 13.89
N LEU A 127 1.55 3.28 12.89
CA LEU A 127 1.58 1.84 12.60
C LEU A 127 2.22 1.05 13.76
N GLY A 128 3.34 1.54 14.31
CA GLY A 128 3.98 0.94 15.48
C GLY A 128 3.11 0.96 16.75
N ILE A 129 2.38 2.05 16.99
CA ILE A 129 1.43 2.15 18.11
C ILE A 129 0.33 1.10 17.98
N ILE A 130 -0.29 0.97 16.79
CA ILE A 130 -1.35 -0.02 16.58
C ILE A 130 -0.81 -1.44 16.77
N GLN A 131 0.40 -1.74 16.28
CA GLN A 131 1.06 -3.04 16.49
C GLN A 131 1.36 -3.32 17.97
N CYS A 132 1.79 -2.30 18.71
CA CYS A 132 2.06 -2.38 20.13
C CYS A 132 0.76 -2.66 20.92
N LEU A 133 -0.32 -1.92 20.64
CA LEU A 133 -1.62 -2.14 21.25
C LEU A 133 -2.18 -3.53 20.92
N LEU A 134 -1.98 -4.01 19.69
CA LEU A 134 -2.41 -5.34 19.27
C LEU A 134 -1.62 -6.44 19.99
N GLY A 135 -0.30 -6.28 20.12
CA GLY A 135 0.54 -7.19 20.89
C GLY A 135 0.12 -7.24 22.36
N ALA A 136 -0.13 -6.08 22.98
CA ALA A 136 -0.61 -5.98 24.35
C ALA A 136 -1.99 -6.62 24.54
N ALA A 137 -2.93 -6.40 23.61
CA ALA A 137 -4.27 -6.99 23.65
C ALA A 137 -4.25 -8.52 23.53
N ILE A 138 -3.30 -9.09 22.77
CA ILE A 138 -3.13 -10.55 22.70
C ILE A 138 -2.51 -11.08 23.99
N LEU A 139 -1.53 -10.35 24.56
CA LEU A 139 -0.87 -10.71 25.83
C LEU A 139 -1.77 -10.62 27.05
N SER A 140 -2.80 -9.78 27.03
CA SER A 140 -3.73 -9.64 28.15
C SER A 140 -4.70 -10.82 28.31
N HIS A 141 -4.74 -11.71 27.33
CA HIS A 141 -5.54 -12.94 27.39
C HIS A 141 -4.64 -14.16 27.59
N HIS A 142 -5.18 -15.20 28.22
CA HIS A 142 -4.49 -16.48 28.31
C HIS A 142 -4.31 -17.05 26.90
N VAL A 143 -3.08 -17.21 26.44
CA VAL A 143 -2.79 -17.69 25.09
C VAL A 143 -1.68 -18.73 25.10
N ASP A 144 -1.69 -19.60 24.10
CA ASP A 144 -0.69 -20.64 23.94
C ASP A 144 0.73 -20.09 23.81
N ARG A 145 1.72 -20.93 24.13
CA ARG A 145 3.15 -20.57 24.08
C ARG A 145 3.57 -20.01 22.71
N PHE A 146 3.04 -20.56 21.63
CA PHE A 146 3.31 -20.08 20.28
C PHE A 146 2.77 -18.64 20.07
N SER A 147 1.52 -18.40 20.48
CA SER A 147 0.90 -17.08 20.41
C SER A 147 1.59 -16.06 21.31
N LEU A 148 2.06 -16.50 22.48
CA LEU A 148 2.78 -15.66 23.43
C LEU A 148 4.08 -15.16 22.79
N VAL A 149 4.88 -16.05 22.19
CA VAL A 149 6.14 -15.66 21.53
C VAL A 149 5.86 -14.75 20.33
N ALA A 150 4.87 -15.06 19.50
CA ALA A 150 4.49 -14.23 18.36
C ALA A 150 4.03 -12.83 18.79
N ALA A 151 3.23 -12.73 19.86
CA ALA A 151 2.72 -11.46 20.37
C ALA A 151 3.81 -10.61 21.04
N PHE A 152 4.73 -11.22 21.79
CA PHE A 152 5.92 -10.52 22.30
C PHE A 152 6.80 -9.99 21.16
N PHE A 153 7.01 -10.80 20.12
CA PHE A 153 7.77 -10.38 18.94
C PHE A 153 7.10 -9.20 18.21
N LEU A 154 5.77 -9.25 18.02
CA LEU A 154 5.01 -8.15 17.44
C LEU A 154 5.07 -6.90 18.31
N PHE A 155 4.98 -7.03 19.64
CA PHE A 155 5.08 -5.92 20.58
C PHE A 155 6.45 -5.23 20.50
N SER A 156 7.54 -6.01 20.51
CA SER A 156 8.90 -5.47 20.37
C SER A 156 9.11 -4.74 19.03
N ILE A 157 8.60 -5.30 17.93
CA ILE A 157 8.66 -4.65 16.61
C ILE A 157 7.77 -3.40 16.56
N GLY A 158 6.60 -3.43 17.20
CA GLY A 158 5.71 -2.28 17.34
C GLY A 158 6.40 -1.13 18.05
N CYS A 159 7.10 -1.40 19.16
CA CYS A 159 7.93 -0.43 19.86
C CYS A 159 9.04 0.14 18.97
N LEU A 160 9.71 -0.71 18.19
CA LEU A 160 10.77 -0.26 17.26
C LEU A 160 10.19 0.63 16.14
N ASN A 161 9.06 0.23 15.55
CA ASN A 161 8.33 1.02 14.55
C ASN A 161 7.84 2.35 15.13
N MET A 162 7.42 2.37 16.39
CA MET A 162 7.03 3.58 17.11
C MET A 162 8.21 4.54 17.29
N LEU A 163 9.35 4.06 17.80
CA LEU A 163 10.56 4.87 18.00
C LEU A 163 11.10 5.43 16.67
N VAL A 164 11.21 4.58 15.65
CA VAL A 164 11.63 5.01 14.30
C VAL A 164 10.63 6.02 13.73
N GLY A 165 9.34 5.82 14.00
CA GLY A 165 8.27 6.75 13.65
C GLY A 165 8.37 8.11 14.33
N LEU A 166 8.80 8.17 15.59
CA LEU A 166 9.04 9.42 16.32
C LEU A 166 10.29 10.14 15.80
N ILE A 167 11.37 9.40 15.52
CA ILE A 167 12.65 9.97 15.06
C ILE A 167 12.57 10.50 13.63
N PHE A 168 11.97 9.73 12.70
CA PHE A 168 11.94 10.07 11.28
C PHE A 168 10.61 10.68 10.80
N ARG A 169 9.58 10.65 11.66
CA ARG A 169 8.26 11.27 11.43
C ARG A 169 7.71 10.95 10.04
N GLU A 170 7.28 11.97 9.29
CA GLU A 170 6.75 11.85 7.92
C GLU A 170 7.78 11.38 6.89
N SER A 171 9.07 11.63 7.14
CA SER A 171 10.14 11.32 6.19
C SER A 171 10.46 9.83 6.08
N ALA A 172 9.99 9.02 7.04
CA ALA A 172 10.38 7.62 7.15
C ALA A 172 9.84 6.74 6.00
N LYS A 173 8.61 7.01 5.51
CA LYS A 173 8.03 6.29 4.37
C LYS A 173 8.61 6.77 3.03
N SER A 174 8.91 8.07 2.90
CA SER A 174 9.59 8.62 1.71
C SER A 174 11.01 8.05 1.54
N LYS A 175 11.77 7.98 2.65
CA LYS A 175 13.13 7.39 2.72
C LYS A 175 13.17 5.87 2.48
N ARG A 176 12.02 5.17 2.57
CA ARG A 176 11.86 3.75 2.22
C ARG A 176 11.58 3.52 0.72
N SER A 177 11.19 4.54 -0.04
CA SER A 177 10.78 4.36 -1.44
C SER A 177 11.99 4.34 -2.39
N ILE A 178 12.16 3.21 -3.09
CA ILE A 178 13.14 3.04 -4.19
C ILE A 178 12.84 4.02 -5.35
N THR A 179 11.59 4.50 -5.44
CA THR A 179 11.14 5.45 -6.47
C THR A 179 11.68 6.87 -6.28
N SER A 180 11.99 7.29 -5.05
CA SER A 180 12.58 8.63 -4.78
C SER A 180 13.96 8.80 -5.44
N TRP A 181 14.77 7.74 -5.51
CA TRP A 181 16.05 7.75 -6.21
C TRP A 181 15.87 7.94 -7.72
N ARG A 182 14.80 7.36 -8.29
CA ARG A 182 14.47 7.52 -9.71
C ARG A 182 13.83 8.88 -10.03
N GLU A 183 13.23 9.55 -9.05
CA GLU A 183 12.72 10.92 -9.19
C GLU A 183 13.83 11.96 -9.05
N HIS A 184 14.79 11.77 -8.15
CA HIS A 184 15.97 12.64 -8.07
C HIS A 184 16.90 12.50 -9.28
N GLY A 185 17.00 11.31 -9.88
CA GLY A 185 17.72 11.13 -11.15
C GLY A 185 17.09 11.86 -12.34
N LYS A 186 15.80 12.21 -12.28
CA LYS A 186 15.11 13.00 -13.31
C LYS A 186 15.31 14.50 -13.15
N ASN A 187 15.62 14.97 -11.93
CA ASN A 187 15.90 16.37 -11.63
C ASN A 187 17.40 16.71 -11.67
N ALA A 188 18.27 15.71 -11.82
CA ALA A 188 19.72 15.89 -11.90
C ALA A 188 20.22 16.27 -13.31
N LEU A 189 19.34 16.23 -14.32
CA LEU A 189 19.64 16.70 -15.67
C LEU A 189 18.86 18.00 -15.90
N PRO A 190 19.50 19.09 -16.37
CA PRO A 190 18.79 20.31 -16.73
C PRO A 190 17.78 19.99 -17.85
N THR A 191 16.49 19.91 -17.51
CA THR A 191 15.39 19.65 -18.46
C THR A 191 14.96 20.90 -19.24
N HIS A 192 15.68 22.01 -19.07
CA HIS A 192 15.47 23.24 -19.82
C HIS A 192 16.84 23.80 -20.24
N VAL A 193 17.13 23.74 -21.53
CA VAL A 193 18.11 24.61 -22.17
C VAL A 193 17.31 25.39 -23.20
N ALA A 194 17.28 26.72 -23.08
CA ALA A 194 16.61 27.62 -24.03
C ALA A 194 15.11 27.32 -24.30
N GLY A 195 14.31 27.08 -23.25
CA GLY A 195 12.84 27.01 -23.37
C GLY A 195 12.27 25.77 -24.06
N VAL A 196 13.11 24.80 -24.44
CA VAL A 196 12.67 23.53 -25.05
C VAL A 196 12.71 22.41 -24.01
N ASN A 197 11.58 21.73 -23.84
CA ASN A 197 11.38 20.69 -22.83
C ASN A 197 11.94 19.35 -23.35
N ILE A 198 13.19 19.05 -23.01
CA ILE A 198 13.86 17.80 -23.43
C ILE A 198 13.68 16.78 -22.29
N ARG A 199 12.49 16.19 -22.20
CA ARG A 199 12.22 15.08 -21.31
C ARG A 199 12.73 13.79 -21.97
N PRO A 200 13.56 12.94 -21.32
CA PRO A 200 14.03 11.72 -21.95
C PRO A 200 12.85 10.76 -22.18
N VAL A 201 12.55 10.52 -23.46
CA VAL A 201 11.52 9.60 -23.95
C VAL A 201 12.04 8.16 -23.81
N ALA A 202 12.16 7.68 -22.57
CA ALA A 202 12.52 6.29 -22.29
C ALA A 202 11.29 5.46 -21.88
N SER A 203 10.15 5.67 -22.55
CA SER A 203 8.96 4.78 -22.44
C SER A 203 7.84 5.00 -23.48
N ALA A 204 7.95 5.93 -24.43
CA ALA A 204 6.95 6.03 -25.50
C ALA A 204 7.57 5.46 -26.77
N ALA A 205 7.14 4.25 -27.15
CA ALA A 205 7.35 3.76 -28.50
C ALA A 205 6.80 4.83 -29.48
N PRO A 206 7.57 5.26 -30.50
CA PRO A 206 7.07 6.24 -31.45
C PRO A 206 5.92 5.62 -32.24
N SER A 207 4.75 6.25 -32.17
CA SER A 207 3.51 5.88 -32.87
C SER A 207 3.59 6.07 -34.40
N PHE A 208 4.78 6.29 -34.96
CA PHE A 208 4.99 6.57 -36.39
C PHE A 208 5.08 5.31 -37.27
N VAL A 209 5.05 4.10 -36.70
CA VAL A 209 5.22 2.85 -37.48
C VAL A 209 3.92 2.09 -37.75
N SER A 210 2.77 2.55 -37.22
CA SER A 210 1.49 1.81 -37.36
C SER A 210 0.67 2.17 -38.60
N SER A 211 1.05 3.17 -39.39
CA SER A 211 0.28 3.62 -40.56
C SER A 211 0.77 3.09 -41.92
N VAL A 212 1.86 2.31 -41.96
CA VAL A 212 2.46 1.85 -43.24
C VAL A 212 2.01 0.45 -43.66
N PHE A 213 1.27 -0.30 -42.81
CA PHE A 213 0.93 -1.71 -43.06
C PHE A 213 -0.57 -2.01 -43.24
N LYS A 214 -1.41 -1.04 -43.58
CA LYS A 214 -2.83 -1.30 -43.91
C LYS A 214 -3.14 -0.90 -45.35
N GLY A 215 -3.09 -1.91 -46.22
CA GLY A 215 -3.51 -1.83 -47.61
C GLY A 215 -5.02 -1.63 -47.79
N ASP A 216 -5.34 -1.14 -48.99
CA ASP A 216 -6.63 -0.80 -49.59
C ASP A 216 -7.77 -1.82 -49.38
N GLU A 217 -9.01 -1.30 -49.22
CA GLU A 217 -10.15 -1.59 -50.11
C GLU A 217 -11.35 -0.62 -49.88
N LYS A 218 -12.07 -0.31 -50.98
CA LYS A 218 -13.23 0.61 -51.17
C LYS A 218 -14.45 0.20 -50.31
N ALA A 219 -15.46 1.02 -49.95
CA ALA A 219 -16.30 1.97 -50.69
C ALA A 219 -17.22 2.77 -49.69
N PRO A 220 -18.12 3.69 -50.13
CA PRO A 220 -18.51 4.91 -49.41
C PRO A 220 -19.81 4.81 -48.58
N GLY A 221 -19.93 5.63 -47.53
CA GLY A 221 -21.18 5.78 -46.78
C GLY A 221 -21.10 6.76 -45.61
N GLU A 222 -21.76 7.90 -45.80
CA GLU A 222 -22.34 8.84 -44.81
C GLU A 222 -21.56 9.33 -43.58
N ALA A 223 -21.52 10.66 -43.53
CA ALA A 223 -21.00 11.49 -42.47
C ALA A 223 -21.70 11.24 -41.11
N LYS A 224 -20.89 10.88 -40.12
CA LYS A 224 -21.09 11.34 -38.74
C LYS A 224 -19.85 12.11 -38.33
N ILE A 225 -19.90 13.43 -38.51
CA ILE A 225 -18.96 14.39 -37.93
C ILE A 225 -19.19 14.35 -36.41
N GLY A 226 -18.50 13.42 -35.74
CA GLY A 226 -18.29 13.51 -34.30
C GLY A 226 -17.32 14.66 -34.04
N TYR A 227 -17.82 15.77 -33.50
CA TYR A 227 -17.01 16.86 -32.95
C TYR A 227 -16.29 16.38 -31.67
N GLY A 228 -15.40 15.41 -31.81
CA GLY A 228 -14.52 14.92 -30.76
C GLY A 228 -13.32 15.85 -30.59
N PHE A 229 -13.03 16.18 -29.34
CA PHE A 229 -11.82 16.87 -28.89
C PHE A 229 -10.57 16.02 -29.22
N GLY A 230 -10.11 16.06 -30.47
CA GLY A 230 -8.93 15.31 -30.90
C GLY A 230 -8.54 15.66 -32.33
N THR A 231 -7.24 15.97 -32.50
CA THR A 231 -6.50 16.25 -33.76
C THR A 231 -6.99 17.42 -34.63
N ALA A 232 -8.29 17.61 -34.87
CA ALA A 232 -8.82 18.73 -35.64
C ALA A 232 -8.74 20.06 -34.86
N GLY A 233 -9.03 20.04 -33.56
CA GLY A 233 -8.88 21.20 -32.66
C GLY A 233 -7.42 21.62 -32.47
N GLU A 234 -6.50 20.65 -32.44
CA GLU A 234 -5.05 20.90 -32.36
C GLU A 234 -4.51 21.51 -33.66
N ARG A 235 -4.97 21.04 -34.83
CA ARG A 235 -4.61 21.65 -36.12
C ARG A 235 -5.18 23.06 -36.28
N ALA A 236 -6.42 23.31 -35.82
CA ALA A 236 -7.02 24.63 -35.87
C ALA A 236 -6.37 25.62 -34.88
N ALA A 237 -5.91 25.16 -33.72
CA ALA A 237 -5.17 25.97 -32.75
C ALA A 237 -3.72 26.24 -33.20
N GLY A 238 -3.07 25.25 -33.83
CA GLY A 238 -1.70 25.40 -34.37
C GLY A 238 -1.59 26.40 -35.52
N LEU A 239 -2.63 26.52 -36.35
CA LEU A 239 -2.67 27.49 -37.46
C LEU A 239 -2.94 28.93 -37.02
N LYS A 240 -3.50 29.17 -35.83
CA LYS A 240 -3.80 30.51 -35.30
C LYS A 240 -2.65 31.14 -34.49
N GLY A 241 -1.55 30.41 -34.28
CA GLY A 241 -0.49 30.79 -33.34
C GLY A 241 0.61 31.69 -33.91
N TYR A 242 1.30 31.29 -34.98
CA TYR A 242 2.45 32.05 -35.53
C TYR A 242 2.67 31.69 -37.00
N LEU A 243 2.04 32.42 -37.92
CA LEU A 243 2.55 32.53 -39.29
C LEU A 243 3.62 33.62 -39.27
N ILE A 244 4.88 33.23 -39.15
CA ILE A 244 6.01 34.14 -39.40
C ILE A 244 5.97 34.47 -40.90
N SER A 245 5.25 35.52 -41.26
CA SER A 245 5.37 36.12 -42.59
C SER A 245 6.77 36.69 -42.71
N LYS A 246 7.53 36.27 -43.72
CA LYS A 246 8.80 36.93 -44.04
C LYS A 246 8.48 38.42 -44.33
N PRO A 247 9.25 39.38 -43.78
CA PRO A 247 9.03 40.78 -44.06
C PRO A 247 9.19 41.03 -45.56
N ILE A 248 8.29 41.84 -46.12
CA ILE A 248 8.37 42.31 -47.51
C ILE A 248 9.64 43.15 -47.64
N GLU A 249 10.55 42.75 -48.53
CA GLU A 249 11.73 43.53 -48.91
C GLU A 249 11.27 44.82 -49.61
N SER A 250 11.26 45.93 -48.87
CA SER A 250 10.85 47.25 -49.36
C SER A 250 12.02 48.13 -49.84
N LEU A 251 13.19 47.56 -50.12
CA LEU A 251 14.33 48.31 -50.64
C LEU A 251 14.48 48.11 -52.15
N PRO A 252 14.41 49.19 -52.96
CA PRO A 252 14.68 49.10 -54.38
C PRO A 252 16.12 48.65 -54.61
N ARG A 253 16.27 47.68 -55.52
CA ARG A 253 17.53 46.99 -55.86
C ARG A 253 18.49 47.93 -56.60
N TYR A 254 19.11 48.87 -55.89
CA TYR A 254 20.19 49.72 -56.41
C TYR A 254 21.55 49.04 -56.23
N ALA A 255 21.79 47.98 -56.99
CA ALA A 255 23.15 47.52 -57.23
C ALA A 255 23.23 46.86 -58.61
N PRO A 256 24.01 47.41 -59.56
CA PRO A 256 24.18 46.79 -60.87
C PRO A 256 24.93 45.46 -60.74
N LYS A 257 24.45 44.46 -61.46
CA LYS A 257 25.07 43.13 -61.58
C LYS A 257 26.45 43.30 -62.21
N ARG A 258 27.54 42.99 -61.48
CA ARG A 258 28.89 42.93 -62.07
C ARG A 258 28.91 41.82 -63.13
N SER A 259 29.17 42.17 -64.38
CA SER A 259 29.49 41.22 -65.45
C SER A 259 30.89 40.64 -65.20
N PRO A 260 31.09 39.31 -65.35
CA PRO A 260 32.42 38.73 -65.31
C PRO A 260 33.24 39.16 -66.53
N SER A 261 34.46 39.63 -66.30
CA SER A 261 35.43 39.92 -67.36
C SER A 261 35.94 38.61 -67.95
N THR A 262 35.68 38.39 -69.23
CA THR A 262 36.40 37.42 -70.06
C THR A 262 37.77 38.00 -70.42
N ALA A 263 38.82 37.21 -70.15
CA ALA A 263 40.11 37.32 -70.83
C ALA A 263 39.98 36.88 -72.29
#